data_AF-A0A6P4HVC4-F1
#
_entry.id   AF-A0A6P4HVC4-F1
#
_cell.length_a   1.000
_cell.length_b   1.000
_cell.length_c   1.000
_cell.angle_alpha   90.00
_cell.angle_beta   90.00
_cell.angle_gamma   90.00
#
_symmetry.space_group_name_H-M   'P 1'
#
loop_
_entity.id
_entity.type
_entity.pdbx_description
1 polymer ?
#
loop_
_entity_poly.entity_id
_entity_poly.type
_entity_poly.pdbx_seq_one_letter_code
_entity_poly.pdbx_strand_id
1 'polypeptide(L)'
;MSEGQEFRYKRLVPSCNVVVTIMACFSFLSGLAAGYLFMISTTSVSEGVKIAWTTAAALYSLVSLLLIIGVWKLVNALVYIYMSMLLVAIAVYTQILMWLWNNLAAAVFASVVISFIFLGLALNVTKTITEKRRGLNRDIEGGE
;
A
#
# COMPACT_ATOMS: atom_id res chain seq x y z
N MET A 1 -35.62 -28.09 -2.96
CA MET A 1 -34.57 -28.38 -1.96
C MET A 1 -33.22 -28.31 -2.67
N SER A 2 -32.66 -27.11 -2.78
CA SER A 2 -31.38 -26.85 -3.48
C SER A 2 -30.70 -25.60 -2.91
N GLU A 3 -30.48 -25.58 -1.60
CA GLU A 3 -29.87 -24.45 -0.87
C GLU A 3 -28.40 -24.73 -0.46
N GLY A 4 -27.81 -25.83 -0.94
CA GLY A 4 -26.48 -26.28 -0.52
C GLY A 4 -25.28 -25.78 -1.33
N GLN A 5 -25.50 -25.13 -2.49
CA GLN A 5 -24.40 -24.80 -3.41
C GLN A 5 -24.04 -23.31 -3.51
N GLU A 6 -24.88 -22.38 -3.05
CA GLU A 6 -24.56 -20.93 -3.09
C GLU A 6 -23.57 -20.48 -1.99
N PHE A 7 -23.39 -21.28 -0.92
CA PHE A 7 -22.49 -20.91 0.19
C PHE A 7 -21.00 -21.13 -0.10
N ARG A 8 -20.63 -21.83 -1.19
CA ARG A 8 -19.22 -22.23 -1.43
C ARG A 8 -18.43 -21.33 -2.37
N TYR A 9 -19.06 -20.39 -3.07
CA TYR A 9 -18.37 -19.52 -4.03
C TYR A 9 -17.93 -18.17 -3.46
N LYS A 10 -18.47 -17.72 -2.31
CA LYS A 10 -18.09 -16.44 -1.69
C LYS A 10 -16.73 -16.45 -0.97
N ARG A 11 -16.03 -17.59 -0.88
CA ARG A 11 -14.87 -17.77 0.02
C ARG A 11 -13.50 -17.88 -0.67
N LEU A 12 -13.42 -17.65 -1.98
CA LEU A 12 -12.17 -17.77 -2.75
C LEU A 12 -11.64 -16.45 -3.28
N VAL A 13 -12.38 -15.35 -3.14
CA VAL A 13 -11.78 -14.02 -3.33
C VAL A 13 -11.08 -13.69 -2.02
N PRO A 14 -9.75 -13.54 -1.97
CA PRO A 14 -9.09 -13.07 -0.77
C PRO A 14 -9.78 -11.78 -0.35
N SER A 15 -10.36 -11.77 0.86
CA SER A 15 -11.04 -10.59 1.41
C SER A 15 -10.18 -9.37 1.12
N CYS A 16 -10.76 -8.28 0.62
CA CYS A 16 -10.02 -7.06 0.22
C CYS A 16 -8.93 -6.67 1.24
N ASN A 17 -9.18 -6.88 2.54
CA ASN A 17 -8.25 -6.68 3.64
C ASN A 17 -6.94 -7.52 3.54
N VAL A 18 -7.02 -8.77 3.09
CA VAL A 18 -5.87 -9.67 2.92
C VAL A 18 -4.97 -9.20 1.78
N VAL A 19 -5.57 -8.84 0.63
CA VAL A 19 -4.83 -8.29 -0.52
C VAL A 19 -4.06 -7.03 -0.12
N VAL A 20 -4.68 -6.18 0.68
CA VAL A 20 -4.07 -4.91 1.14
C VAL A 20 -3.00 -5.15 2.18
N THR A 21 -3.17 -6.16 3.04
CA THR A 21 -2.13 -6.53 4.02
C THR A 21 -0.89 -7.07 3.30
N ILE A 22 -1.08 -7.89 2.25
CA ILE A 22 0.01 -8.36 1.40
C ILE A 22 0.71 -7.19 0.71
N MET A 23 -0.07 -6.30 0.08
CA MET A 23 0.43 -5.08 -0.56
C MET A 23 1.23 -4.21 0.43
N ALA A 24 0.70 -3.95 1.62
CA ALA A 24 1.35 -3.18 2.66
C ALA A 24 2.66 -3.82 3.13
N CYS A 25 2.71 -5.16 3.19
CA CYS A 25 3.94 -5.89 3.50
C CYS A 25 5.01 -5.71 2.41
N PHE A 26 4.62 -5.80 1.13
CA PHE A 26 5.52 -5.49 0.02
C PHE A 26 6.01 -4.04 0.06
N SER A 27 5.13 -3.08 0.33
CA SER A 27 5.48 -1.67 0.52
C SER A 27 6.47 -1.49 1.67
N PHE A 28 6.22 -2.14 2.81
CA PHE A 28 7.10 -2.12 3.98
C PHE A 28 8.51 -2.62 3.66
N LEU A 29 8.61 -3.81 3.05
CA LEU A 29 9.87 -4.42 2.65
C LEU A 29 10.61 -3.56 1.60
N SER A 30 9.89 -3.01 0.63
CA SER A 30 10.49 -2.09 -0.35
C SER A 30 11.01 -0.80 0.28
N GLY A 31 10.30 -0.24 1.28
CA GLY A 31 10.78 0.94 2.00
C GLY A 31 12.09 0.67 2.74
N LEU A 32 12.21 -0.48 3.39
CA LEU A 32 13.46 -0.91 4.04
C LEU A 32 14.59 -1.13 3.02
N ALA A 33 14.31 -1.84 1.94
CA ALA A 33 15.28 -2.10 0.88
C ALA A 33 15.79 -0.81 0.24
N ALA A 34 14.89 0.13 -0.10
CA ALA A 34 15.28 1.42 -0.63
C ALA A 34 16.06 2.26 0.39
N GLY A 35 15.65 2.26 1.66
CA GLY A 35 16.40 2.94 2.73
C GLY A 35 17.83 2.43 2.83
N TYR A 36 18.02 1.11 2.75
CA TYR A 36 19.36 0.52 2.69
C TYR A 36 20.12 0.92 1.43
N LEU A 37 19.48 0.82 0.25
CA LEU A 37 20.07 1.22 -1.04
C LEU A 37 20.48 2.70 -1.07
N PHE A 38 19.71 3.61 -0.48
CA PHE A 38 20.08 5.02 -0.39
C PHE A 38 21.27 5.27 0.52
N MET A 39 21.45 4.49 1.59
CA MET A 39 22.64 4.57 2.45
C MET A 39 23.88 4.04 1.76
N ILE A 40 23.78 2.89 1.06
CA ILE A 40 24.94 2.24 0.44
C ILE A 40 25.27 2.79 -0.95
N SER A 41 24.36 3.54 -1.57
CA SER A 41 24.58 4.06 -2.93
C SER A 41 25.77 5.01 -2.93
N THR A 42 26.79 4.64 -3.70
CA THR A 42 28.00 5.43 -4.00
C THR A 42 27.74 6.53 -5.04
N THR A 43 26.48 6.84 -5.32
CA THR A 43 26.13 7.96 -6.20
C THR A 43 26.60 9.28 -5.58
N SER A 44 27.11 10.17 -6.43
CA SER A 44 27.68 11.49 -6.15
C SER A 44 26.64 12.51 -5.66
N VAL A 45 25.63 12.05 -4.94
CA VAL A 45 24.57 12.88 -4.37
C VAL A 45 25.04 13.37 -3.00
N SER A 46 24.77 14.64 -2.70
CA SER A 46 25.09 15.25 -1.40
C SER A 46 24.53 14.40 -0.24
N GLU A 47 25.28 14.27 0.84
CA GLU A 47 24.90 13.49 2.03
C GLU A 47 23.53 13.89 2.57
N GLY A 48 23.18 15.18 2.53
CA GLY A 48 21.86 15.67 2.96
C GLY A 48 20.71 15.10 2.14
N VAL A 49 20.91 14.90 0.84
CA VAL A 49 19.89 14.29 -0.04
C VAL A 49 19.74 12.81 0.29
N LYS A 50 20.84 12.10 0.59
CA LYS A 50 20.78 10.70 1.03
C LYS A 50 19.96 10.57 2.32
N ILE A 51 20.23 11.43 3.31
CA ILE A 51 19.47 11.44 4.58
C ILE A 51 17.99 11.74 4.35
N ALA A 52 17.66 12.73 3.51
CA ALA A 52 16.27 13.06 3.21
C ALA A 52 15.51 11.87 2.60
N TRP A 53 16.12 11.17 1.63
CA TRP A 53 15.49 10.02 0.97
C TRP A 53 15.44 8.77 1.84
N THR A 54 16.46 8.50 2.67
CA THR A 54 16.40 7.40 3.64
C THR A 54 15.30 7.63 4.66
N THR A 55 15.16 8.86 5.15
CA THR A 55 14.10 9.24 6.10
C THR A 55 12.72 9.11 5.45
N ALA A 56 12.56 9.56 4.20
CA ALA A 56 11.32 9.40 3.44
C ALA A 56 10.96 7.93 3.21
N ALA A 57 11.95 7.07 2.91
CA ALA A 57 11.75 5.63 2.76
C ALA A 57 11.36 4.96 4.09
N ALA A 58 11.95 5.38 5.20
CA ALA A 58 11.58 4.92 6.54
C ALA A 58 10.14 5.34 6.91
N LEU A 59 9.77 6.58 6.61
CA LEU A 59 8.39 7.06 6.77
C LEU A 59 7.41 6.26 5.91
N TYR A 60 7.75 5.98 4.65
CA TYR A 60 6.92 5.15 3.77
C TYR A 60 6.69 3.75 4.33
N SER A 61 7.75 3.13 4.87
CA SER A 61 7.69 1.83 5.53
C SER A 61 6.76 1.87 6.76
N LEU A 62 6.90 2.88 7.61
CA LEU A 62 6.07 3.08 8.79
C LEU A 62 4.60 3.31 8.42
N VAL A 63 4.31 4.17 7.44
CA VAL A 63 2.95 4.42 6.96
C VAL A 63 2.32 3.17 6.35
N SER A 64 3.12 2.31 5.71
CA SER A 64 2.65 1.01 5.21
C SER A 64 2.21 0.07 6.34
N LEU A 65 2.91 0.07 7.49
CA LEU A 65 2.44 -0.66 8.68
C LEU A 65 1.15 -0.06 9.24
N LEU A 66 1.05 1.28 9.28
CA LEU A 66 -0.20 1.92 9.69
C LEU A 66 -1.35 1.55 8.76
N LEU A 67 -1.14 1.39 7.45
CA LEU A 67 -2.18 0.98 6.51
C LEU A 67 -2.83 -0.35 6.95
N ILE A 68 -2.04 -1.31 7.42
CA ILE A 68 -2.55 -2.61 7.92
C ILE A 68 -3.52 -2.37 9.08
N ILE A 69 -3.13 -1.54 10.04
CA ILE A 69 -3.96 -1.17 11.20
C ILE A 69 -5.21 -0.40 10.75
N GLY A 70 -5.07 0.54 9.81
CA GLY A 70 -6.16 1.36 9.28
C GLY A 70 -7.23 0.52 8.57
N VAL A 71 -6.82 -0.48 7.82
CA VAL A 71 -7.72 -1.42 7.13
C VAL A 71 -8.44 -2.33 8.12
N TRP A 72 -7.74 -2.81 9.15
CA TRP A 72 -8.33 -3.65 10.19
C TRP A 72 -9.29 -2.89 11.09
N LYS A 73 -8.96 -1.64 11.43
CA LYS A 73 -9.77 -0.78 12.31
C LYS A 73 -10.80 0.08 11.54
N LEU A 74 -10.92 -0.10 10.21
CA LEU A 74 -11.83 0.64 9.33
C LEU A 74 -11.66 2.18 9.41
N VAL A 75 -10.42 2.66 9.59
CA VAL A 75 -10.09 4.08 9.73
C VAL A 75 -9.64 4.65 8.39
N ASN A 76 -10.56 5.34 7.69
CA ASN A 76 -10.30 5.95 6.38
C ASN A 76 -9.13 6.95 6.39
N ALA A 77 -8.90 7.66 7.49
CA ALA A 77 -7.83 8.65 7.59
C ALA A 77 -6.43 8.05 7.33
N LEU A 78 -6.17 6.83 7.82
CA LEU A 78 -4.89 6.14 7.62
C LEU A 78 -4.68 5.72 6.16
N VAL A 79 -5.77 5.39 5.45
CA VAL A 79 -5.71 5.04 4.02
C VAL A 79 -5.36 6.28 3.18
N TYR A 80 -5.92 7.45 3.52
CA TYR A 80 -5.58 8.71 2.83
C TYR A 80 -4.11 9.13 3.05
N ILE A 81 -3.57 8.93 4.26
CA ILE A 81 -2.15 9.19 4.55
C ILE A 81 -1.25 8.25 3.72
N TYR A 82 -1.66 7.00 3.52
CA TYR A 82 -0.94 6.09 2.63
C TYR A 82 -1.01 6.54 1.16
N MET A 83 -2.17 7.00 0.69
CA MET A 83 -2.33 7.49 -0.69
C MET A 83 -1.40 8.68 -1.00
N SER A 84 -1.23 9.63 -0.07
CA SER A 84 -0.30 10.76 -0.30
C SER A 84 1.16 10.30 -0.38
N MET A 85 1.51 9.26 0.36
CA MET A 85 2.85 8.66 0.36
C MET A 85 3.14 7.82 -0.90
N LEU A 86 2.18 7.59 -1.79
CA LEU A 86 2.43 6.91 -3.07
C LEU A 86 3.37 7.69 -3.99
N LEU A 87 3.45 9.02 -3.85
CA LEU A 87 4.46 9.82 -4.56
C LEU A 87 5.88 9.44 -4.13
N VAL A 88 6.07 9.21 -2.83
CA VAL A 88 7.35 8.74 -2.27
C VAL A 88 7.61 7.29 -2.69
N ALA A 89 6.56 6.47 -2.78
CA ALA A 89 6.66 5.10 -3.28
C ALA A 89 7.27 5.05 -4.68
N ILE A 90 6.95 6.01 -5.56
CA ILE A 90 7.53 6.05 -6.91
C ILE A 90 9.06 6.17 -6.83
N ALA A 91 9.57 7.05 -5.98
CA ALA A 91 11.03 7.21 -5.80
C ALA A 91 11.66 5.95 -5.21
N VAL A 92 11.02 5.35 -4.20
CA VAL A 92 11.44 4.09 -3.54
C VAL A 92 11.56 2.95 -4.54
N TYR A 93 10.49 2.67 -5.30
CA TYR A 93 10.50 1.58 -6.28
C TYR A 93 11.43 1.86 -7.46
N THR A 94 11.55 3.12 -7.89
CA THR A 94 12.51 3.49 -8.94
C THR A 94 13.92 3.16 -8.50
N GLN A 95 14.31 3.46 -7.25
CA GLN A 95 15.65 3.18 -6.76
C GLN A 95 15.95 1.68 -6.69
N ILE A 96 14.98 0.87 -6.25
CA ILE A 96 15.12 -0.60 -6.20
C ILE A 96 15.24 -1.18 -7.62
N LEU A 97 14.37 -0.73 -8.53
CA LEU A 97 14.37 -1.21 -9.92
C LEU A 97 15.59 -0.72 -10.70
N MET A 98 16.08 0.48 -10.40
CA MET A 98 17.32 1.00 -10.97
C MET A 98 18.51 0.16 -10.54
N TRP A 99 18.55 -0.27 -9.28
CA TRP A 99 19.57 -1.22 -8.79
C TRP A 99 19.46 -2.60 -9.47
N LEU A 100 18.25 -3.07 -9.77
CA LEU A 100 18.03 -4.40 -10.37
C LEU A 100 18.30 -4.44 -11.89
N TRP A 101 17.84 -3.43 -12.63
CA TRP A 101 17.83 -3.43 -14.10
C TRP A 101 18.83 -2.47 -14.75
N ASN A 102 19.45 -1.56 -13.98
CA ASN A 102 20.34 -0.50 -14.47
C ASN A 102 19.78 0.35 -15.63
N ASN A 103 18.45 0.36 -15.81
CA ASN A 103 17.77 1.16 -16.82
C ASN A 103 16.78 2.10 -16.14
N LEU A 104 17.12 3.40 -16.11
CA LEU A 104 16.32 4.42 -15.43
C LEU A 104 14.91 4.55 -16.02
N ALA A 105 14.78 4.57 -17.35
CA ALA A 105 13.49 4.77 -18.00
C ALA A 105 12.52 3.63 -17.70
N ALA A 106 13.00 2.39 -17.77
CA ALA A 106 12.21 1.21 -17.43
C ALA A 106 11.86 1.18 -15.93
N ALA A 107 12.81 1.53 -15.05
CA ALA A 107 12.59 1.58 -13.61
C ALA A 107 11.52 2.61 -13.21
N VAL A 108 11.57 3.82 -13.77
CA VAL A 108 10.58 4.87 -13.52
C VAL A 108 9.21 4.43 -14.03
N PHE A 109 9.13 3.89 -15.25
CA PHE A 109 7.86 3.46 -15.81
C PHE A 109 7.20 2.35 -14.98
N ALA A 110 7.95 1.30 -14.64
CA ALA A 110 7.44 0.20 -13.81
C ALA A 110 7.05 0.69 -12.40
N SER A 111 7.82 1.60 -11.81
CA SER A 111 7.51 2.20 -10.53
C SER A 111 6.18 2.97 -10.54
N VAL A 112 5.95 3.78 -11.59
CA VAL A 112 4.68 4.51 -11.78
C VAL A 112 3.52 3.53 -11.92
N VAL A 113 3.67 2.46 -12.71
CA VAL A 113 2.63 1.43 -12.88
C VAL A 113 2.27 0.77 -11.56
N ILE A 114 3.27 0.39 -10.75
CA ILE A 114 3.05 -0.20 -9.41
C ILE A 114 2.26 0.78 -8.52
N SER A 115 2.65 2.06 -8.50
CA SER A 115 1.95 3.08 -7.71
C SER A 115 0.51 3.30 -8.15
N PHE A 116 0.20 3.22 -9.44
CA PHE A 116 -1.18 3.30 -9.93
C PHE A 116 -2.02 2.08 -9.51
N ILE A 117 -1.44 0.87 -9.55
CA ILE A 117 -2.11 -0.34 -9.07
C ILE A 117 -2.43 -0.19 -7.57
N PHE A 118 -1.46 0.30 -6.79
CA PHE A 118 -1.61 0.53 -5.36
C PHE A 118 -2.65 1.60 -5.05
N LEU A 119 -2.70 2.68 -5.83
CA LEU A 119 -3.73 3.70 -5.72
C LEU A 119 -5.12 3.12 -5.99
N GLY A 120 -5.27 2.32 -7.05
CA GLY A 120 -6.53 1.64 -7.39
C GLY A 120 -7.00 0.72 -6.28
N LEU A 121 -6.10 -0.07 -5.70
CA LEU A 121 -6.39 -0.92 -4.54
C LEU A 121 -6.80 -0.10 -3.31
N ALA A 122 -6.08 0.97 -3.00
CA ALA A 122 -6.40 1.84 -1.87
C ALA A 122 -7.79 2.50 -2.04
N LEU A 123 -8.15 2.95 -3.24
CA LEU A 123 -9.49 3.51 -3.52
C LEU A 123 -10.59 2.46 -3.37
N ASN A 124 -10.35 1.23 -3.82
CA ASN A 124 -11.30 0.13 -3.67
C ASN A 124 -11.54 -0.20 -2.18
N VAL A 125 -10.50 -0.12 -1.35
CA VAL A 125 -10.59 -0.29 0.10
C VAL A 125 -11.41 0.80 0.74
N THR A 126 -11.18 2.06 0.41
CA THR A 126 -11.95 3.17 0.97
C THR A 126 -13.45 3.02 0.68
N LYS A 127 -13.81 2.56 -0.54
CA LYS A 127 -15.20 2.23 -0.89
C LYS A 127 -15.73 1.08 -0.02
N THR A 128 -15.00 -0.03 0.07
CA THR A 128 -15.39 -1.21 0.86
C THR A 128 -15.56 -0.88 2.35
N ILE A 129 -14.68 -0.07 2.94
CA ILE A 129 -14.78 0.38 4.34
C ILE A 129 -16.04 1.23 4.54
N THR A 130 -16.32 2.14 3.61
CA THR A 130 -17.49 3.02 3.66
C THR A 130 -18.79 2.22 3.57
N GLU A 131 -18.85 1.22 2.69
CA GLU A 131 -20.00 0.30 2.57
C GLU A 131 -20.19 -0.54 3.84
N LYS A 132 -19.12 -1.11 4.39
CA LYS A 132 -19.19 -1.86 5.66
C LYS A 132 -19.69 -1.00 6.82
N ARG A 133 -19.22 0.24 6.93
CA ARG A 133 -19.66 1.17 7.99
C ARG A 133 -21.14 1.52 7.83
N ARG A 134 -21.63 1.71 6.60
CA ARG A 134 -23.06 1.97 6.32
C ARG A 134 -23.94 0.76 6.62
N GLY A 135 -23.47 -0.45 6.34
CA GLY A 135 -24.16 -1.69 6.71
C GLY A 135 -24.31 -1.84 8.23
N LEU A 136 -23.21 -1.66 8.97
CA LEU A 136 -23.21 -1.74 10.43
C LEU A 136 -24.16 -0.74 11.09
N ASN A 137 -24.28 0.48 10.56
CA ASN A 137 -25.18 1.49 11.11
C ASN A 137 -26.67 1.16 10.89
N ARG A 138 -27.00 0.47 9.79
CA ARG A 138 -28.37 0.00 9.51
C ARG A 138 -28.78 -1.17 10.40
N ASP A 139 -27.85 -2.07 10.72
CA ASP A 139 -28.13 -3.18 11.65
C ASP A 139 -28.41 -2.69 13.07
N ILE A 140 -27.84 -1.53 13.45
CA ILE A 140 -28.10 -0.87 14.74
C ILE A 140 -29.45 -0.15 14.72
N GLU A 141 -29.81 0.53 13.63
CA GLU A 141 -31.10 1.27 13.50
C GLU A 141 -32.31 0.36 13.23
N GLY A 142 -32.13 -0.85 12.68
CA GLY A 142 -33.21 -1.81 12.38
C GLY A 142 -33.52 -2.80 13.51
N GLY A 143 -32.90 -2.64 14.67
CA GLY A 143 -33.02 -3.51 15.83
C GLY A 143 -33.85 -2.94 16.99
N GLU A 144 -34.62 -1.88 16.76
CA GLU A 144 -35.62 -1.33 17.69
C GLU A 144 -37.04 -1.84 17.37
#